data_AF-A0A929ZP04-F1
#
_entry.id   AF-A0A929ZP04-F1
#
_cell.length_a   1.000
_cell.length_b   1.000
_cell.length_c   1.000
_cell.angle_alpha   90.00
_cell.angle_beta   90.00
_cell.angle_gamma   90.00
#
_symmetry.space_group_name_H-M   'P 1'
#
loop_
_entity.id
_entity.type
_entity.pdbx_description
1 polymer ?
#
loop_
_entity_poly.entity_id
_entity_poly.type
_entity_poly.pdbx_seq_one_letter_code
_entity_poly.pdbx_strand_id
1 'polypeptide(L)'
;GNLTAMRYSSDNVFDYIQIGKDFAVFEIAVPNEWLGKTIGQVDVRKHYNINIIAIKKNDDISVTPGASHVLNSEESLLVLGKDKDIRSAFHILG
;
A
#
# COMPACT_ATOMS: atom_id res chain seq x y z
N GLY A 1 -13.98 -17.86 4.73
CA GLY A 1 -13.99 -16.57 5.45
C GLY A 1 -14.48 -15.53 4.48
N ASN A 2 -15.49 -14.74 4.83
CA ASN A 2 -16.05 -13.73 3.95
C ASN A 2 -15.10 -12.53 3.87
N LEU A 3 -14.54 -12.28 2.68
CA LEU A 3 -13.87 -11.03 2.36
C LEU A 3 -14.97 -10.00 2.08
N THR A 4 -15.19 -9.06 3.00
CA THR A 4 -16.12 -7.95 2.78
C THR A 4 -15.31 -6.78 2.25
N ALA A 5 -15.50 -6.41 0.99
CA ALA A 5 -14.90 -5.22 0.41
C ALA A 5 -15.80 -4.02 0.74
N MET A 6 -15.23 -2.99 1.39
CA MET A 6 -15.92 -1.73 1.66
C MET A 6 -15.13 -0.58 1.06
N ARG A 7 -15.81 0.29 0.30
CA ARG A 7 -15.21 1.46 -0.36
C ARG A 7 -15.35 2.68 0.55
N TYR A 8 -14.25 3.19 1.07
CA TYR A 8 -14.22 4.40 1.92
C TYR A 8 -13.60 5.54 1.12
N SER A 9 -14.35 6.63 0.93
CA SER A 9 -13.88 7.83 0.23
C SER A 9 -13.10 8.75 1.19
N SER A 10 -11.94 8.30 1.65
CA SER A 10 -10.91 9.19 2.18
C SER A 10 -9.84 9.32 1.11
N ASP A 11 -9.36 10.54 0.82
CA ASP A 11 -8.68 10.96 -0.42
C ASP A 11 -7.44 10.16 -0.90
N ASN A 12 -7.02 9.08 -0.22
CA ASN A 12 -5.84 8.27 -0.55
C ASN A 12 -6.07 6.74 -0.56
N VAL A 13 -7.31 6.25 -0.42
CA VAL A 13 -7.60 4.80 -0.38
C VAL A 13 -8.55 4.41 -1.51
N PHE A 14 -8.05 3.67 -2.50
CA PHE A 14 -8.87 3.25 -3.64
C PHE A 14 -9.73 2.02 -3.32
N ASP A 15 -9.19 1.04 -2.59
CA ASP A 15 -9.88 -0.19 -2.15
C ASP A 15 -9.32 -0.72 -0.81
N TYR A 16 -10.21 -1.28 0.04
CA TYR A 16 -9.92 -1.84 1.37
C TYR A 16 -10.43 -3.28 1.49
N ILE A 17 -9.54 -4.20 1.88
CA ILE A 17 -9.89 -5.60 2.20
C ILE A 17 -9.44 -5.91 3.62
N GLN A 18 -10.39 -6.09 4.55
CA GLN A 18 -10.07 -6.52 5.91
C GLN A 18 -9.73 -8.02 5.94
N ILE A 19 -8.59 -8.35 6.56
CA ILE A 19 -8.13 -9.73 6.78
C ILE A 19 -8.13 -10.00 8.28
N GLY A 20 -9.10 -10.78 8.74
CA GLY A 20 -9.27 -11.05 10.16
C GLY A 20 -9.67 -9.79 10.93
N LYS A 21 -9.19 -9.64 12.17
CA LYS A 21 -9.53 -8.48 13.01
C LYS A 21 -8.59 -7.29 12.82
N ASP A 22 -7.31 -7.56 12.57
CA ASP A 22 -6.26 -6.55 12.73
C ASP A 22 -5.56 -6.15 11.44
N PHE A 23 -5.66 -6.96 10.39
CA PHE A 23 -4.92 -6.74 9.14
C PHE A 23 -5.84 -6.23 8.03
N ALA A 24 -5.25 -5.49 7.11
CA ALA A 24 -5.95 -4.97 5.95
C ALA A 24 -5.02 -4.83 4.75
N VAL A 25 -5.60 -4.94 3.56
CA VAL A 25 -4.97 -4.51 2.31
C VAL A 25 -5.54 -3.15 1.92
N PHE A 26 -4.67 -2.20 1.59
CA PHE A 26 -5.03 -0.88 1.09
C PHE A 26 -4.36 -0.65 -0.27
N GLU A 27 -5.08 -0.06 -1.22
CA GLU A 27 -4.47 0.59 -2.38
C GLU A 27 -4.22 2.07 -2.05
N ILE A 28 -2.96 2.50 -2.13
CA ILE A 28 -2.51 3.85 -1.79
C ILE A 28 -1.67 4.46 -2.91
N ALA A 29 -1.67 5.78 -3.03
CA ALA A 29 -0.72 6.47 -3.89
C ALA A 29 0.72 6.32 -3.34
N VAL A 30 1.72 6.34 -4.23
CA VAL A 30 3.13 6.38 -3.81
C VAL A 30 3.41 7.70 -3.07
N PRO A 31 3.93 7.66 -1.81
CA PRO A 31 4.31 8.88 -1.10
C PRO A 31 5.37 9.68 -1.85
N ASN A 32 5.25 11.01 -1.85
CA ASN A 32 6.20 11.90 -2.52
C ASN A 32 7.66 11.66 -2.09
N GLU A 33 7.86 11.33 -0.81
CA GLU A 33 9.18 11.03 -0.23
C GLU A 33 9.81 9.70 -0.73
N TRP A 34 9.03 8.85 -1.39
CA TRP A 34 9.47 7.57 -1.94
C TRP A 34 9.74 7.64 -3.45
N LEU A 35 9.32 8.73 -4.12
CA LEU A 35 9.51 8.90 -5.56
C LEU A 35 10.99 8.86 -5.94
N GLY A 36 11.31 8.09 -6.98
CA GLY A 36 12.68 7.90 -7.47
C GLY A 36 13.55 6.97 -6.61
N LYS A 37 13.04 6.49 -5.46
CA LYS A 37 13.71 5.46 -4.65
C LYS A 37 13.26 4.07 -5.07
N THR A 38 14.13 3.09 -4.88
CA THR A 38 13.72 1.69 -4.99
C THR A 38 12.99 1.22 -3.74
N ILE A 39 12.15 0.19 -3.88
CA ILE A 39 11.50 -0.46 -2.72
C ILE A 39 12.52 -0.85 -1.65
N GLY A 40 13.68 -1.38 -2.06
CA GLY A 40 14.77 -1.76 -1.16
C GLY A 40 15.40 -0.57 -0.43
N GLN A 41 15.45 0.61 -1.05
CA GLN A 41 15.94 1.83 -0.41
C GLN A 41 14.95 2.40 0.63
N VAL A 42 13.65 2.25 0.37
CA VAL A 42 12.62 2.67 1.32
C VAL A 42 12.57 1.73 2.53
N ASP A 43 12.85 0.44 2.33
CA ASP A 43 12.84 -0.61 3.36
C ASP A 43 11.51 -0.63 4.15
N VAL A 44 10.41 -0.63 3.39
CA VAL A 44 9.03 -0.41 3.88
C VAL A 44 8.67 -1.31 5.05
N ARG A 45 9.03 -2.60 4.95
CA ARG A 45 8.72 -3.60 5.99
C ARG A 45 9.42 -3.27 7.29
N LYS A 46 10.67 -2.82 7.24
CA LYS A 46 11.46 -2.50 8.43
C LYS A 46 11.01 -1.20 9.09
N HIS A 47 10.70 -0.17 8.30
CA HIS A 47 10.37 1.15 8.82
C HIS A 47 8.90 1.30 9.24
N TYR A 48 7.98 0.63 8.54
CA TYR A 48 6.54 0.85 8.71
C TYR A 48 5.77 -0.41 9.14
N ASN A 49 6.41 -1.59 9.18
CA ASN A 49 5.76 -2.88 9.42
C ASN A 49 4.68 -3.23 8.37
N ILE A 50 4.93 -2.83 7.12
CA ILE A 50 4.00 -2.97 5.98
C ILE A 50 4.68 -3.75 4.86
N ASN A 51 3.94 -4.61 4.16
CA ASN A 51 4.41 -5.29 2.95
C ASN A 51 3.76 -4.68 1.71
N ILE A 52 4.54 -4.46 0.65
CA ILE A 52 4.01 -4.17 -0.68
C ILE A 52 3.70 -5.53 -1.35
N ILE A 53 2.44 -5.76 -1.68
CA ILE A 53 2.00 -6.98 -2.39
C ILE A 53 2.11 -6.78 -3.89
N ALA A 54 1.67 -5.62 -4.38
CA ALA A 54 1.67 -5.30 -5.80
C ALA A 54 1.84 -3.81 -6.03
N ILE A 55 2.27 -3.49 -7.24
CA ILE A 55 2.30 -2.13 -7.80
C ILE A 55 1.35 -2.13 -8.98
N LYS A 56 0.51 -1.10 -9.05
CA LYS A 56 -0.43 -0.92 -10.13
C LYS A 56 -0.12 0.38 -10.85
N LYS A 57 -0.11 0.31 -12.18
CA LYS A 57 0.03 1.46 -13.07
C LYS A 57 -1.06 1.37 -14.11
N ASN A 58 -2.03 2.29 -14.06
CA ASN A 58 -3.28 2.17 -14.83
C ASN A 58 -3.98 0.83 -14.53
N ASP A 59 -4.21 0.00 -15.56
CA ASP A 59 -4.81 -1.34 -15.44
C ASP A 59 -3.77 -2.47 -15.30
N ASP A 60 -2.47 -2.15 -15.39
CA ASP A 60 -1.40 -3.14 -15.26
C ASP A 60 -1.01 -3.33 -13.79
N ILE A 61 -1.01 -4.59 -13.34
CA ILE A 61 -0.63 -4.97 -11.98
C ILE A 61 0.63 -5.83 -12.02
N SER A 62 1.68 -5.36 -11.35
CA SER A 62 2.89 -6.13 -11.06
C SER A 62 2.84 -6.66 -9.64
N VAL A 63 2.67 -7.99 -9.51
CA VAL A 63 2.61 -8.67 -8.21
C VAL A 63 4.02 -9.02 -7.75
N THR A 64 4.26 -8.95 -6.44
CA THR A 64 5.55 -9.22 -5.79
C THR A 64 6.70 -8.42 -6.41
N PRO A 65 6.62 -7.08 -6.41
CA PRO A 65 7.65 -6.24 -7.00
C PRO A 65 9.00 -6.47 -6.32
N GLY A 66 10.06 -6.51 -7.12
CA GLY A 66 11.43 -6.70 -6.62
C GLY A 66 11.95 -5.46 -5.89
N ALA A 67 12.94 -5.66 -5.01
CA ALA A 67 13.58 -4.57 -4.26
C ALA A 67 14.26 -3.50 -5.14
N SER A 68 14.52 -3.81 -6.41
CA SER A 68 15.10 -2.90 -7.41
C SER A 68 14.07 -2.06 -8.17
N HIS A 69 12.76 -2.31 -8.00
CA HIS A 69 11.71 -1.49 -8.63
C HIS A 69 11.78 -0.06 -8.14
N VAL A 70 11.84 0.90 -9.06
CA VAL A 70 11.87 2.35 -8.78
C VAL A 70 10.45 2.88 -8.74
N LEU A 71 10.08 3.46 -7.61
CA LEU A 71 8.74 3.99 -7.37
C LEU A 71 8.53 5.33 -8.09
N ASN A 72 7.38 5.48 -8.76
CA ASN A 72 7.02 6.73 -9.45
C ASN A 72 5.58 7.18 -9.13
N SER A 73 5.24 8.39 -9.57
CA SER A 73 3.98 9.06 -9.22
C SER A 73 2.76 8.57 -10.01
N GLU A 74 2.99 7.78 -11.05
CA GLU A 74 1.93 7.18 -11.88
C GLU A 74 1.47 5.82 -11.34
N GLU A 75 2.06 5.38 -10.22
CA GLU A 75 1.82 4.09 -9.58
C GLU A 75 1.01 4.24 -8.29
N SER A 76 0.22 3.20 -8.00
CA SER A 76 -0.34 2.94 -6.68
C SER A 76 0.25 1.64 -6.11
N LEU A 77 0.29 1.56 -4.78
CA LEU A 77 0.79 0.42 -4.03
C LEU A 77 -0.37 -0.31 -3.40
N LEU A 78 -0.45 -1.63 -3.61
CA LEU A 78 -1.29 -2.49 -2.79
C LEU A 78 -0.44 -2.95 -1.60
N VAL A 79 -0.81 -2.51 -0.41
CA VAL A 79 -0.05 -2.73 0.82
C VAL A 79 -0.83 -3.57 1.83
N LEU A 80 -0.13 -4.46 2.54
CA LEU A 80 -0.66 -5.30 3.62
C LEU A 80 0.05 -5.02 4.94
N GLY A 81 -0.71 -4.84 5.99
CA GLY A 81 -0.22 -4.57 7.33
C GLY A 81 -1.38 -4.50 8.32
N LYS A 82 -1.07 -4.14 9.57
CA LYS A 82 -2.12 -3.82 10.54
C LYS A 82 -2.76 -2.50 10.14
N ASP A 83 -4.08 -2.39 10.28
CA ASP A 83 -4.83 -1.17 9.92
C ASP A 83 -4.20 0.09 10.56
N LYS A 84 -3.85 0.01 11.85
CA LYS A 84 -3.17 1.10 12.58
C LYS A 84 -1.80 1.48 12.01
N ASP A 85 -1.02 0.51 11.54
CA ASP A 85 0.34 0.73 11.04
C ASP A 85 0.27 1.43 9.68
N ILE A 86 -0.67 0.98 8.81
CA ILE A 86 -0.95 1.59 7.51
C ILE A 86 -1.47 3.01 7.67
N ARG A 87 -2.45 3.25 8.54
CA ARG A 87 -2.98 4.60 8.79
C ARG A 87 -1.91 5.55 9.31
N SER A 88 -1.06 5.07 10.21
CA SER A 88 0.06 5.86 10.74
C SER A 88 1.10 6.17 9.65
N ALA A 89 1.45 5.20 8.81
CA ALA A 89 2.46 5.38 7.76
C ALA A 89 2.02 6.35 6.66
N PHE A 90 0.74 6.31 6.29
CA PHE A 90 0.21 7.06 5.14
C PHE A 90 -0.72 8.21 5.53
N HIS A 91 -0.78 8.56 6.82
CA HIS A 91 -1.61 9.64 7.35
C HIS A 91 -3.09 9.54 6.91
N ILE A 92 -3.62 8.31 6.83
CA ILE A 92 -5.01 8.07 6.42
C ILE A 92 -5.92 8.36 7.61
N LEU A 93 -6.74 9.41 7.48
CA LEU A 93 -7.78 9.74 8.46
C LEU A 93 -8.91 8.70 8.41
N GLY A 94 -9.35 8.26 9.59
CA GLY A 94 -10.47 7.32 9.77
C GLY A 94 -11.83 7.99 9.73
#